data_AF-A0A7V8NTU4-F1
#
_entry.id   AF-A0A7V8NTU4-F1
#
_cell.length_a   1.000
_cell.length_b   1.000
_cell.length_c   1.000
_cell.angle_alpha   90.00
_cell.angle_beta   90.00
_cell.angle_gamma   90.00
#
_symmetry.space_group_name_H-M   'P 1'
#
loop_
_entity.id
_entity.type
_entity.pdbx_description
1 polymer ?
#
loop_
_entity_poly.entity_id
_entity_poly.type
_entity_poly.pdbx_seq_one_letter_code
_entity_poly.pdbx_strand_id
1 'polypeptide(L)' 'MIKAICLLSGGLDSATCLALARREGYACYALSFDYGQRHSVELEA' A
#
# COMPACT_ATOMS: atom_id res chain seq x y z
N MET A 1 -12.51 15.71 -1.90
CA MET A 1 -12.02 14.32 -1.72
C MET A 1 -10.82 14.37 -0.79
N ILE A 2 -10.79 13.57 0.28
CA ILE A 2 -9.68 13.55 1.22
C ILE A 2 -8.55 12.71 0.61
N LYS A 3 -7.30 13.18 0.70
CA LYS A 3 -6.12 12.48 0.17
C LYS A 3 -5.57 11.54 1.23
N ALA A 4 -5.19 10.32 0.83
CA ALA A 4 -4.56 9.34 1.71
C ALA A 4 -3.29 8.78 1.05
N ILE A 5 -2.20 8.69 1.81
CA ILE A 5 -1.00 7.95 1.39
C ILE A 5 -1.07 6.58 2.05
N CYS A 6 -1.04 5.53 1.24
CA CYS A 6 -1.11 4.13 1.69
C CYS A 6 0.28 3.50 1.54
N LEU A 7 0.91 3.17 2.67
CA LEU A 7 2.17 2.42 2.66
C LEU A 7 1.89 0.97 2.26
N LEU A 8 2.41 0.56 1.10
CA LEU A 8 2.22 -0.77 0.53
C LEU A 8 3.50 -1.58 0.73
N SER A 9 3.41 -2.65 1.51
CA SER A 9 4.53 -3.59 1.71
C SER A 9 4.40 -4.87 0.88
N GLY A 10 3.32 -5.03 0.11
CA GLY A 10 2.98 -6.29 -0.57
C GLY A 10 2.23 -7.30 0.32
N GLY A 11 2.18 -7.06 1.64
CA GLY A 11 1.45 -7.90 2.60
C GLY A 11 -0.06 -7.62 2.65
N LEU A 12 -0.81 -8.61 3.15
CA LEU A 12 -2.28 -8.59 3.27
C LEU A 12 -2.82 -7.33 3.97
N ASP A 13 -2.20 -6.93 5.08
CA ASP A 13 -2.67 -5.81 5.89
C ASP A 13 -2.60 -4.50 5.10
N SER A 14 -1.48 -4.26 4.41
CA SER A 14 -1.28 -3.06 3.60
C SER A 14 -2.25 -2.98 2.41
N ALA A 15 -2.51 -4.12 1.75
CA ALA A 15 -3.48 -4.22 0.67
C ALA A 15 -4.92 -4.01 1.16
N THR A 16 -5.27 -4.57 2.33
CA THR A 16 -6.60 -4.43 2.94
C THR A 16 -6.87 -2.97 3.33
N CYS A 17 -5.89 -2.30 3.95
CA CYS A 17 -6.00 -0.88 4.28
C CYS A 17 -6.24 0.00 3.04
N LEU A 18 -5.51 -0.25 1.94
CA LEU A 18 -5.74 0.47 0.69
C LEU A 18 -7.15 0.23 0.12
N ALA A 19 -7.61 -1.03 0.13
CA ALA A 19 -8.95 -1.39 -0.34
C ALA A 19 -10.05 -0.69 0.46
N LEU A 20 -9.91 -0.63 1.79
CA LEU A 20 -10.84 0.07 2.68
C LEU A 20 -10.86 1.58 2.41
N ALA A 21 -9.69 2.22 2.34
CA ALA A 21 -9.59 3.66 2.06
C ALA A 21 -10.20 4.02 0.70
N ARG A 22 -9.97 3.19 -0.32
CA ARG A 22 -10.59 3.39 -1.64
C ARG A 22 -12.11 3.24 -1.59
N ARG A 23 -12.62 2.24 -0.85
CA ARG A 23 -14.07 2.03 -0.65
C ARG A 23 -14.73 3.21 0.06
N GLU A 24 -14.02 3.87 0.97
CA GLU A 24 -14.50 5.05 1.69
C GLU A 24 -14.39 6.37 0.89
N GLY A 25 -13.91 6.32 -0.36
CA GLY A 25 -13.90 7.47 -1.26
C GLY A 25 -12.68 8.39 -1.11
N TYR A 26 -11.58 7.91 -0.54
CA TYR A 26 -10.33 8.65 -0.48
C TYR A 26 -9.62 8.67 -1.85
N ALA A 27 -8.90 9.76 -2.12
CA ALA A 27 -7.89 9.79 -3.18
C ALA A 27 -6.62 9.10 -2.66
N CYS A 28 -6.49 7.80 -2.91
CA CYS A 28 -5.37 6.99 -2.43
C CYS A 28 -4.13 7.13 -3.33
N TYR A 29 -2.97 7.30 -2.71
CA TYR A 29 -1.66 7.27 -3.34
C TYR A 29 -0.84 6.16 -2.68
N ALA A 30 -0.39 5.19 -3.47
CA ALA A 30 0.45 4.09 -2.99
C ALA A 30 1.90 4.56 -2.85
N LEU A 31 2.56 4.16 -1.75
CA LEU A 31 4.00 4.34 -1.56
C LEU A 31 4.59 3.05 -0.98
N SER A 32 5.62 2.53 -1.63
CA SER A 32 6.39 1.38 -1.16
C SER A 32 7.84 1.81 -0.95
N PHE A 33 8.49 1.24 0.07
CA PHE A 33 9.91 1.47 0.33
C PHE A 33 10.68 0.20 0.02
N ASP A 34 11.69 0.33 -0.84
CA ASP A 34 12.75 -0.66 -0.98
C ASP A 34 13.87 -0.29 0.00
N TYR A 35 13.97 -1.04 1.10
CA TYR A 35 15.02 -0.89 2.11
C TYR A 35 15.91 -2.14 2.19
N GLY A 36 16.00 -2.91 1.10
CA GLY A 36 16.78 -4.14 1.04
C GLY A 36 16.18 -5.30 1.85
N GLN A 37 14.85 -5.45 1.83
CA GLN A 37 14.19 -6.57 2.51
C GLN A 37 14.75 -7.92 2.01
N ARG A 38 14.92 -8.90 2.92
CA ARG A 38 15.46 -10.23 2.58
C ARG A 38 14.61 -11.02 1.57
N HIS A 39 13.32 -10.73 1.48
CA HIS A 39 12.41 -11.36 0.52
C HIS A 39 12.01 -10.34 -0.55
N SER A 40 12.82 -10.27 -1.60
CA SER A 40 12.60 -9.43 -2.79
C SER A 40 11.30 -9.75 -3.55
N VAL A 41 10.62 -10.86 -3.22
CA VAL A 41 9.30 -11.22 -3.76
C VAL A 41 8.21 -10.22 -3.39
N GLU A 42 8.33 -9.48 -2.29
CA GLU A 42 7.35 -8.44 -1.93
C GLU A 42 7.44 -7.18 -2.83
N LEU A 43 8.52 -7.01 -3.59
CA LEU A 43 8.74 -5.88 -4.50
C LEU A 43 8.34 -6.18 -5.96
N GLU A 44 8.12 -7.44 -6.31
CA GLU A 44 7.59 -7.86 -7.62
C GLU A 44 6.06 -7.96 -7.55
N ALA A 45 5.37 -6.82 -7.55
CA ALA A 45 3.92 -6.71 -7.62
C ALA A 45 3.46 -5.96 -8.89
#